data_AF-A0A352BTI9-F1
#
_entry.id   AF-A0A352BTI9-F1
#
_cell.length_a   1.000
_cell.length_b   1.000
_cell.length_c   1.000
_cell.angle_alpha   90.00
_cell.angle_beta   90.00
_cell.angle_gamma   90.00
#
_symmetry.space_group_name_H-M   'P 1'
#
loop_
_entity.id
_entity.type
_entity.pdbx_description
1 polymer ?
#
loop_
_entity_poly.entity_id
_entity_poly.type
_entity_poly.pdbx_seq_one_letter_code
_entity_poly.pdbx_strand_id
1 'polypeptide(L)'
;MKESLLHIIRGQFLINRDALKTWKFILFLSALAMIMISSAHRVDKKVHKIAALSEEVKQLKSQFVAGRMALMNAKMETKIIKAMALRGLLPSEVPPKKIIIASNAHKDE
;
A
#
# COMPACT_ATOMS: atom_id res chain seq x y z
N MET A 1 -27.23 -16.63 -48.44
CA MET A 1 -26.24 -16.09 -47.48
C MET A 1 -25.44 -14.91 -48.05
N LYS A 2 -24.95 -14.96 -49.30
CA LYS A 2 -24.15 -13.89 -49.92
C LYS A 2 -24.90 -12.55 -50.06
N GLU A 3 -26.18 -12.59 -50.44
CA GLU A 3 -27.00 -11.38 -50.62
C GLU A 3 -27.24 -10.60 -49.32
N SER A 4 -27.54 -11.28 -48.20
CA SER A 4 -27.76 -10.63 -46.90
C SER A 4 -26.53 -9.86 -46.42
N LEU A 5 -25.34 -10.44 -46.62
CA LEU A 5 -24.07 -9.82 -46.27
C LEU A 5 -23.78 -8.61 -47.18
N LEU A 6 -24.09 -8.72 -48.48
CA LEU A 6 -24.00 -7.61 -49.43
C LEU A 6 -24.96 -6.47 -49.10
N HIS A 7 -26.17 -6.74 -48.61
CA HIS A 7 -27.13 -5.72 -48.20
C HIS A 7 -26.68 -4.93 -46.96
N ILE A 8 -25.99 -5.59 -46.02
CA ILE A 8 -25.38 -4.94 -44.84
C ILE A 8 -24.21 -4.05 -45.28
N ILE A 9 -23.33 -4.55 -46.15
CA ILE A 9 -22.17 -3.79 -46.64
C ILE A 9 -22.61 -2.61 -47.53
N ARG A 10 -23.67 -2.76 -48.33
CA ARG A 10 -24.26 -1.68 -49.15
C ARG A 10 -25.08 -0.68 -48.32
N GLY A 11 -25.14 -0.83 -47.00
CA GLY A 11 -25.78 0.15 -46.12
C GLY A 11 -27.30 0.25 -46.27
N GLN A 12 -27.97 -0.78 -46.82
CA GLN A 12 -29.41 -0.75 -47.05
C GLN A 12 -30.21 -0.58 -45.74
N PHE A 13 -29.63 -0.94 -44.60
CA PHE A 13 -30.16 -0.71 -43.25
C PHE A 13 -30.33 0.79 -42.89
N LEU A 14 -29.57 1.68 -43.52
CA LEU A 14 -29.62 3.13 -43.28
C LEU A 14 -30.61 3.88 -44.20
N ILE A 15 -31.08 3.25 -45.28
CA ILE A 15 -31.87 3.91 -46.34
C ILE A 15 -33.31 3.35 -46.41
N ASN A 16 -33.58 2.21 -45.77
CA ASN A 16 -34.91 1.59 -45.76
C ASN A 16 -35.93 2.43 -44.97
N ARG A 17 -37.24 2.17 -45.13
CA ARG A 17 -38.34 2.96 -44.52
C ARG A 17 -38.23 3.13 -42.99
N ASP A 18 -37.54 2.22 -42.29
CA ASP A 18 -37.29 2.25 -40.84
C ASP A 18 -35.93 2.84 -40.42
N ALA A 19 -35.24 3.56 -41.32
CA ALA A 19 -33.91 4.13 -41.11
C ALA A 19 -33.77 4.94 -39.81
N LEU A 20 -34.82 5.66 -39.38
CA LEU A 20 -34.78 6.44 -38.13
C LEU A 20 -34.53 5.58 -36.89
N LYS A 21 -35.02 4.34 -36.85
CA LYS A 21 -34.79 3.39 -35.74
C LYS A 21 -33.35 2.88 -35.74
N THR A 22 -32.82 2.60 -36.91
CA THR A 22 -31.40 2.25 -37.16
C THR A 22 -30.46 3.35 -36.68
N TRP A 23 -30.71 4.60 -37.06
CA TRP A 23 -29.85 5.74 -36.68
C TRP A 23 -29.79 5.94 -35.16
N LYS A 24 -30.92 5.81 -34.47
CA LYS A 24 -30.97 5.84 -33.00
C LYS A 24 -30.15 4.69 -32.38
N PHE A 25 -30.19 3.50 -32.98
CA PHE A 25 -29.42 2.35 -32.51
C PHE A 25 -27.90 2.53 -32.71
N ILE A 26 -27.48 3.07 -33.86
CA ILE A 26 -26.06 3.36 -34.13
C ILE A 26 -25.54 4.43 -33.17
N LEU A 27 -26.32 5.49 -32.92
CA LEU A 27 -25.98 6.52 -31.94
C LEU A 27 -25.84 5.94 -30.53
N PHE A 28 -26.74 5.03 -30.15
CA PHE A 28 -26.67 4.33 -28.87
C PHE A 28 -25.38 3.50 -28.74
N LEU A 29 -25.02 2.73 -29.77
CA LEU A 29 -23.77 1.95 -29.78
C LEU A 29 -22.53 2.86 -29.73
N SER A 30 -22.54 3.98 -30.45
CA SER A 30 -21.45 4.96 -30.45
C SER A 30 -21.28 5.60 -29.06
N ALA A 31 -22.39 5.98 -28.40
CA ALA A 31 -22.37 6.49 -27.03
C ALA A 31 -21.82 5.44 -26.05
N LEU A 32 -22.23 4.18 -26.19
CA LEU A 32 -21.74 3.09 -25.35
C LEU A 32 -20.23 2.85 -25.55
N ALA A 33 -19.75 2.90 -26.79
CA ALA A 33 -18.33 2.80 -27.10
C ALA A 33 -17.54 3.97 -26.49
N MET A 34 -18.08 5.20 -26.55
CA MET A 34 -17.46 6.37 -25.92
C MET A 34 -17.38 6.22 -24.39
N ILE A 35 -18.42 5.69 -23.75
CA ILE A 35 -18.43 5.39 -22.32
C ILE A 35 -17.34 4.36 -21.98
N MET A 36 -17.22 3.28 -22.76
CA MET A 36 -16.19 2.26 -22.53
C MET A 36 -14.76 2.83 -22.64
N ILE A 37 -14.49 3.62 -23.67
CA ILE A 37 -13.17 4.27 -23.86
C ILE A 37 -12.86 5.20 -22.68
N SER A 38 -13.84 6.01 -22.26
CA SER A 38 -13.67 6.93 -21.13
C SER A 38 -13.42 6.21 -19.81
N SER A 39 -14.07 5.05 -19.60
CA SER A 39 -13.90 4.23 -18.41
C SER A 39 -12.51 3.61 -18.37
N ALA A 40 -12.04 3.05 -19.49
CA ALA A 40 -10.70 2.47 -19.59
C ALA A 40 -9.61 3.47 -19.20
N HIS A 41 -9.67 4.70 -19.73
CA HIS A 41 -8.68 5.73 -19.41
C HIS A 41 -8.69 6.15 -17.92
N ARG A 42 -9.85 6.13 -17.27
CA ARG A 42 -9.96 6.39 -15.82
C ARG A 42 -9.34 5.27 -15.00
N VAL A 43 -9.49 4.01 -15.43
CA VAL A 43 -8.87 2.85 -14.79
C VAL A 43 -7.35 2.94 -14.89
N ASP A 44 -6.81 3.25 -16.07
CA ASP A 44 -5.37 3.38 -16.29
C ASP A 44 -4.74 4.43 -15.36
N LYS A 45 -5.35 5.62 -15.28
CA LYS A 45 -4.89 6.68 -14.37
C LYS A 45 -4.90 6.23 -12.91
N LYS A 46 -5.91 5.45 -12.51
CA LYS A 46 -6.01 4.92 -11.14
C LYS A 46 -4.92 3.88 -10.87
N VAL A 47 -4.64 2.99 -11.82
CA VAL A 47 -3.57 1.99 -11.70
C VAL A 47 -2.21 2.66 -11.54
N HIS A 48 -1.89 3.67 -12.34
CA HIS A 48 -0.65 4.43 -12.18
C HIS A 48 -0.54 5.11 -10.81
N LYS A 49 -1.65 5.68 -10.31
CA LYS A 49 -1.69 6.27 -8.97
C LYS A 49 -1.46 5.21 -7.88
N ILE A 50 -2.06 4.03 -8.02
CA ILE A 50 -1.88 2.91 -7.07
C ILE A 50 -0.41 2.46 -7.05
N ALA A 51 0.22 2.33 -8.22
CA ALA A 51 1.63 1.96 -8.32
C ALA A 51 2.53 2.97 -7.61
N ALA A 52 2.31 4.28 -7.83
CA ALA A 52 3.06 5.34 -7.16
C ALA A 52 2.90 5.29 -5.63
N LEU A 53 1.66 5.18 -5.13
CA LEU A 53 1.40 5.06 -3.69
C LEU A 53 2.00 3.78 -3.09
N SER A 54 1.99 2.67 -3.83
CA SER A 54 2.58 1.42 -3.35
C SER A 54 4.09 1.53 -3.18
N GLU A 55 4.77 2.25 -4.08
CA GLU A 55 6.20 2.48 -3.95
C GLU A 55 6.51 3.39 -2.76
N GLU A 56 5.70 4.42 -2.53
CA GLU A 56 5.82 5.28 -1.34
C GLU A 56 5.66 4.47 -0.03
N VAL A 57 4.64 3.62 0.06
CA VAL A 57 4.44 2.74 1.23
C VAL A 57 5.62 1.80 1.45
N LYS A 58 6.20 1.26 0.36
CA LYS A 58 7.38 0.41 0.43
C LYS A 58 8.60 1.17 0.94
N GLN A 59 8.80 2.40 0.49
CA GLN A 59 9.88 3.26 0.98
C GLN A 59 9.72 3.57 2.48
N LEU A 60 8.52 3.94 2.93
CA LEU A 60 8.26 4.20 4.35
C LEU A 60 8.49 2.95 5.20
N LYS A 61 8.04 1.77 4.74
CA LYS A 61 8.32 0.51 5.44
C LYS A 61 9.81 0.22 5.53
N SER A 62 10.57 0.48 4.46
CA SER A 62 12.02 0.31 4.46
C SER A 62 12.68 1.22 5.50
N GLN A 63 12.30 2.50 5.54
CA GLN A 63 12.80 3.45 6.54
C GLN A 63 12.46 3.02 7.98
N PHE A 64 11.24 2.55 8.21
CA PHE A 64 10.83 2.03 9.52
C PHE A 64 11.67 0.84 9.96
N VAL A 65 11.91 -0.13 9.06
CA VAL A 65 12.75 -1.29 9.36
C VAL A 65 14.19 -0.85 9.66
N ALA A 66 14.75 0.06 8.87
CA ALA A 66 16.09 0.60 9.10
C ALA A 66 16.19 1.29 10.48
N GLY A 67 15.21 2.12 10.85
CA GLY A 67 15.17 2.77 12.16
C GLY A 67 15.06 1.77 13.31
N ARG A 68 14.21 0.74 13.16
CA ARG A 68 14.10 -0.36 14.14
C ARG A 68 15.43 -1.11 14.30
N MET A 69 16.12 -1.40 13.20
CA MET A 69 17.43 -2.06 13.24
C MET A 69 18.49 -1.18 13.91
N ALA A 70 18.50 0.12 13.64
CA ALA A 70 19.41 1.07 14.28
C ALA A 70 19.20 1.09 15.81
N LEU A 71 17.94 1.13 16.26
CA LEU A 71 17.61 1.06 17.68
C LEU A 71 18.05 -0.27 18.31
N MET A 72 17.78 -1.40 17.66
CA MET A 72 18.21 -2.71 18.14
C MET A 72 19.73 -2.80 18.26
N ASN A 73 20.45 -2.27 17.27
CA ASN A 73 21.91 -2.18 17.31
C ASN A 73 22.41 -1.29 18.44
N ALA A 74 21.72 -0.18 18.75
CA ALA A 74 22.09 0.69 19.87
C ALA A 74 21.82 0.03 21.23
N LYS A 75 20.76 -0.77 21.34
CA LYS A 75 20.39 -1.52 22.56
C LYS A 75 21.19 -2.82 22.77
N MET A 76 22.04 -3.19 21.82
CA MET A 76 22.76 -4.46 21.85
C MET A 76 23.74 -4.48 23.02
N GLU A 77 23.58 -5.44 23.92
CA GLU A 77 24.33 -5.54 25.17
C GLU A 77 25.85 -5.54 24.94
N THR A 78 26.33 -6.29 23.94
CA THR A 78 27.76 -6.33 23.58
C THR A 78 28.31 -4.95 23.18
N LYS A 79 27.51 -4.11 22.50
CA LYS A 79 27.90 -2.74 22.15
C LYS A 79 27.92 -1.85 23.38
N ILE A 80 26.93 -1.98 24.27
CA ILE A 80 26.86 -1.25 25.53
C ILE A 80 28.05 -1.61 26.42
N ILE A 81 28.35 -2.89 26.61
CA ILE A 81 29.50 -3.37 27.39
C ILE A 81 30.80 -2.79 26.84
N LYS A 82 31.04 -2.87 25.52
CA LYS A 82 32.24 -2.30 24.89
C LYS A 82 32.36 -0.78 25.11
N ALA A 83 31.27 -0.04 24.99
CA ALA A 83 31.26 1.40 25.20
C ALA A 83 31.44 1.79 26.69
N MET A 84 30.87 1.01 27.62
CA MET A 84 30.97 1.23 29.06
C MET A 84 32.33 0.82 29.62
N ALA A 85 33.01 -0.17 29.02
CA ALA A 85 34.36 -0.58 29.38
C ALA A 85 35.38 0.56 29.25
N LEU A 86 35.25 1.42 28.22
CA LEU A 86 36.08 2.63 28.06
C LEU A 86 35.89 3.64 29.21
N ARG A 87 34.75 3.58 29.91
CA ARG A 87 34.44 4.42 31.07
C ARG A 87 34.76 3.72 32.40
N GLY A 88 35.40 2.56 32.36
CA GLY A 88 35.75 1.77 33.54
C GLY A 88 34.58 1.02 34.19
N LEU A 89 33.42 0.97 33.52
CA LEU A 89 32.23 0.27 34.01
C LEU A 89 32.22 -1.18 33.47
N LEU A 90 32.08 -2.14 34.38
CA LEU A 90 32.07 -3.57 34.09
C LEU A 90 30.72 -4.18 34.48
N PRO A 91 30.22 -5.18 33.74
CA PRO A 91 29.04 -5.92 34.16
C PRO A 91 29.32 -6.66 35.47
N SER A 92 28.36 -6.61 36.40
CA SER A 92 28.46 -7.34 37.67
C SER A 92 28.22 -8.82 37.43
N GLU A 93 29.19 -9.66 37.79
CA GLU A 93 29.01 -11.13 37.78
C GLU A 93 28.10 -11.60 38.92
N VAL A 94 27.97 -10.77 39.97
CA VAL A 94 27.18 -11.09 41.16
C VAL A 94 25.80 -10.42 41.04
N PRO A 95 24.69 -11.15 41.25
CA PRO A 95 23.36 -10.57 41.17
C PRO A 95 23.14 -9.50 42.25
N PRO A 96 22.37 -8.43 41.95
CA PRO A 96 22.10 -7.36 42.91
C PRO A 96 21.27 -7.87 44.09
N LYS A 97 21.68 -7.53 45.31
CA LYS A 97 20.90 -7.84 46.53
C LYS A 97 19.80 -6.82 46.72
N LYS A 98 18.55 -7.27 46.82
CA LYS A 98 17.42 -6.43 47.19
C LYS A 98 17.48 -6.15 48.69
N ILE A 99 17.81 -4.93 49.08
CA ILE A 99 17.73 -4.48 50.47
C ILE A 99 16.26 -4.12 50.74
N ILE A 100 15.61 -4.90 51.59
CA ILE A 100 14.27 -4.60 52.09
C ILE A 100 14.46 -4.03 53.49
N ILE A 101 14.11 -2.76 53.68
CA ILE A 101 14.18 -2.10 54.98
C ILE A 101 12.98 -2.56 55.79
N ALA A 102 13.20 -3.42 56.78
CA ALA A 102 12.20 -3.66 57.81
C ALA A 102 12.19 -2.44 58.74
N SER A 103 11.16 -1.60 58.64
CA SER A 103 10.88 -0.57 59.64
C SER A 103 10.42 -1.28 60.92
N ASN A 104 11.35 -1.77 61.72
CA ASN A 104 11.04 -2.23 63.06
C ASN A 104 10.77 -0.98 63.91
N ALA A 105 9.51 -0.81 64.30
CA ALA A 105 9.12 0.11 65.35
C ALA A 105 9.92 -0.24 66.62
N HIS A 106 10.79 0.67 67.03
CA HIS A 106 11.27 0.74 68.41
C HIS A 106 10.04 0.83 69.30
N LYS A 107 9.76 -0.23 70.06
CA LYS A 107 8.80 -0.21 71.16
C LYS A 107 9.66 -0.31 72.41
N ASP A 108 10.08 0.85 72.89
CA ASP A 108 10.84 1.01 74.12
C ASP A 108 9.94 0.59 75.30
N GLU A 109 10.53 -0.23 76.17
CA GLU A 109 10.06 -0.55 77.53
C GLU A 109 9.99 0.71 78.41
#